data_AF-A0A075MSS6-F1
#
_entry.id   AF-A0A075MSS6-F1
#
_cell.length_a   1.000
_cell.length_b   1.000
_cell.length_c   1.000
_cell.angle_alpha   90.00
_cell.angle_beta   90.00
_cell.angle_gamma   90.00
#
_symmetry.space_group_name_H-M   'P 1'
#
loop_
_entity.id
_entity.type
_entity.pdbx_description
1 polymer ?
#
loop_
_entity_poly.entity_id
_entity_poly.type
_entity_poly.pdbx_seq_one_letter_code
_entity_poly.pdbx_strand_id
1 'polypeptide(L)'
;MPRIELPLVNYTALPPPLPKSAVTWGASSKDAIIQLLNEGRSVEEICNTTGNRRTFVKTVAYRFNHPEEFIVSQPVRSVESSRRLNHRSDIVCKGCGTTFSVPNCQRDAIKFCTRECRRTYWDARKVKVQAVPKERVRKKTHTIVCKNCGKQATVLKPTNAFCDQHCYFQFKRNSKKAPTYTHVCRHCNNEFGSWVKNRVYCSAKCRLEHTWKPAFEGQLSRDQKPICRNCHQPFKVGNNQNIYCSWACFKAYPHKTTKRKVIRSREMACVVCAKTFRVFPSHDGRKTCSMACYNKIRRSRHAPPLQAPQASP
;
A
#
# COMPACT_ATOMS: atom_id res chain seq x y z
N MET A 1 -58.02 -26.63 -17.73
CA MET A 1 -56.74 -26.78 -18.46
C MET A 1 -55.96 -27.91 -17.83
N PRO A 2 -55.47 -28.91 -18.60
CA PRO A 2 -54.80 -30.07 -18.03
C PRO A 2 -53.43 -29.67 -17.46
N ARG A 3 -53.12 -30.19 -16.28
CA ARG A 3 -51.85 -29.98 -15.58
C ARG A 3 -50.83 -30.94 -16.19
N ILE A 4 -49.84 -30.42 -16.91
CA ILE A 4 -48.72 -31.20 -17.43
C ILE A 4 -47.77 -31.46 -16.26
N GLU A 5 -47.70 -32.71 -15.81
CA GLU A 5 -46.70 -33.16 -14.83
C GLU A 5 -45.37 -33.42 -15.55
N LEU A 6 -44.32 -32.68 -15.17
CA LEU A 6 -42.97 -32.90 -15.66
C LEU A 6 -42.27 -33.97 -14.80
N PRO A 7 -41.47 -34.86 -15.40
CA PRO A 7 -40.82 -35.95 -14.69
C PRO A 7 -39.76 -35.42 -13.71
N LEU A 8 -39.79 -35.95 -12.49
CA LEU A 8 -38.79 -35.73 -11.45
C LEU A 8 -37.45 -36.33 -11.87
N VAL A 9 -36.50 -35.47 -12.23
CA VAL A 9 -35.11 -35.86 -12.50
C VAL A 9 -34.42 -36.11 -11.15
N ASN A 10 -34.09 -37.37 -10.89
CA ASN A 10 -33.34 -37.80 -9.72
C ASN A 10 -31.87 -37.39 -9.88
N TYR A 11 -31.46 -36.31 -9.21
CA TYR A 11 -30.06 -35.89 -9.14
C TYR A 11 -29.32 -36.76 -8.12
N THR A 12 -28.61 -37.77 -8.59
CA THR A 12 -27.59 -38.46 -7.80
C THR A 12 -26.51 -37.43 -7.43
N ALA A 13 -26.41 -37.15 -6.13
CA ALA A 13 -25.45 -36.19 -5.59
C ALA A 13 -24.01 -36.66 -5.89
N LEU A 14 -23.29 -35.89 -6.69
CA LEU A 14 -21.85 -36.08 -6.88
C LEU A 14 -21.14 -35.87 -5.54
N PRO A 15 -20.14 -36.71 -5.20
CA PRO A 15 -19.38 -36.54 -3.97
C PRO A 15 -18.69 -35.17 -3.95
N PRO A 16 -18.59 -34.53 -2.76
CA PRO A 16 -17.97 -33.22 -2.65
C PRO A 16 -16.51 -33.27 -3.11
N PRO A 17 -16.02 -32.25 -3.84
CA PRO A 17 -14.63 -32.20 -4.26
C PRO A 17 -13.72 -32.21 -3.03
N LEU A 18 -12.72 -33.10 -3.06
CA LEU A 18 -11.71 -33.21 -1.99
C LEU A 18 -11.07 -31.84 -1.71
N PRO A 19 -10.86 -31.49 -0.43
CA PRO A 19 -10.25 -30.22 -0.06
C PRO A 19 -8.84 -30.13 -0.66
N LYS A 20 -8.58 -29.08 -1.43
CA LYS A 20 -7.24 -28.75 -1.92
C LYS A 20 -6.34 -28.54 -0.72
N SER A 21 -5.54 -29.55 -0.36
CA SER A 21 -4.56 -29.46 0.70
C SER A 21 -3.67 -28.24 0.47
N ALA A 22 -3.51 -27.42 1.50
CA ALA A 22 -2.73 -26.20 1.42
C ALA A 22 -1.27 -26.54 1.05
N VAL A 23 -0.85 -26.14 -0.14
CA VAL A 23 0.54 -26.27 -0.61
C VAL A 23 1.44 -25.49 0.35
N THR A 24 2.16 -26.18 1.22
CA THR A 24 3.19 -25.59 2.07
C THR A 24 4.45 -25.36 1.25
N TRP A 25 4.73 -24.09 0.96
CA TRP A 25 5.94 -23.64 0.28
C TRP A 25 7.13 -23.67 1.25
N GLY A 26 7.58 -24.86 1.62
CA GLY A 26 8.76 -25.08 2.46
C GLY A 26 10.02 -25.33 1.64
N ALA A 27 11.20 -25.23 2.27
CA ALA A 27 12.47 -25.64 1.65
C ALA A 27 12.41 -27.07 1.08
N SER A 28 11.62 -27.94 1.74
CA SER A 28 11.33 -29.31 1.30
C SER A 28 10.73 -29.44 -0.09
N SER A 29 9.97 -28.44 -0.57
CA SER A 29 9.38 -28.52 -1.92
C SER A 29 10.40 -28.22 -3.02
N LYS A 30 11.42 -27.41 -2.72
CA LYS A 30 12.50 -27.12 -3.67
C LYS A 30 13.44 -28.33 -3.82
N ASP A 31 13.80 -28.95 -2.70
CA ASP A 31 14.73 -30.08 -2.69
C ASP A 31 14.12 -31.30 -3.40
N ALA A 32 12.83 -31.56 -3.20
CA ALA A 32 12.09 -32.58 -3.93
C ALA A 32 12.05 -32.32 -5.45
N ILE A 33 11.90 -31.06 -5.88
CA ILE A 33 11.95 -30.71 -7.31
C ILE A 33 13.37 -30.94 -7.87
N ILE A 34 14.42 -30.58 -7.13
CA ILE A 34 15.80 -30.78 -7.56
C ILE A 34 16.12 -32.27 -7.68
N GLN A 35 15.66 -33.09 -6.74
CA GLN A 35 15.82 -34.55 -6.81
C GLN A 35 15.17 -35.11 -8.09
N LEU A 36 13.92 -34.74 -8.38
CA LEU A 36 13.23 -35.22 -9.59
C LEU A 36 13.86 -34.69 -10.89
N LEU A 37 14.46 -33.50 -10.87
CA LEU A 37 15.25 -32.99 -12.01
C LEU A 37 16.53 -33.81 -12.23
N ASN A 38 17.23 -34.21 -11.16
CA ASN A 38 18.39 -35.12 -11.25
C ASN A 38 18.01 -36.49 -11.82
N GLU A 39 16.79 -36.96 -11.56
CA GLU A 39 16.23 -38.19 -12.13
C GLU A 39 15.83 -38.06 -13.61
N GLY A 40 16.05 -36.89 -14.23
CA GLY A 40 15.74 -36.64 -15.65
C GLY A 40 14.25 -36.44 -15.95
N ARG A 41 13.41 -36.21 -14.93
CA ARG A 41 11.97 -35.99 -15.11
C ARG A 41 11.69 -34.67 -15.83
N SER A 42 10.71 -34.68 -16.72
CA SER A 42 10.20 -33.48 -17.37
C SER A 42 9.49 -32.56 -16.37
N VAL A 43 9.38 -31.26 -16.72
CA VAL A 43 8.69 -30.27 -15.88
C VAL A 43 7.23 -30.68 -15.64
N GLU A 44 6.56 -31.25 -16.63
CA GLU A 44 5.19 -31.73 -16.55
C GLU A 44 5.03 -32.89 -15.55
N GLU A 45 5.92 -33.88 -15.60
CA GLU A 45 5.95 -34.98 -14.62
C GLU A 45 6.17 -34.46 -13.21
N ILE A 46 7.13 -33.55 -13.03
CA ILE A 46 7.42 -32.96 -11.71
C ILE A 46 6.21 -32.19 -11.15
N CYS A 47 5.46 -31.47 -12.00
CA CYS A 47 4.24 -30.78 -11.59
C CYS A 47 3.17 -31.77 -11.11
N ASN A 48 3.01 -32.89 -11.83
CA ASN A 48 2.04 -33.92 -11.48
C ASN A 48 2.42 -34.64 -10.18
N THR A 49 3.70 -34.98 -10.01
CA THR A 49 4.19 -35.68 -8.81
C THR A 49 4.15 -34.81 -7.56
N THR A 50 4.55 -33.54 -7.67
CA THR A 50 4.71 -32.67 -6.50
C THR A 50 3.49 -31.77 -6.21
N GLY A 51 2.52 -31.70 -7.12
CA GLY A 51 1.39 -30.76 -7.06
C GLY A 51 1.80 -29.29 -7.17
N ASN A 52 3.07 -29.00 -7.49
CA ASN A 52 3.58 -27.64 -7.60
C ASN A 52 3.12 -26.98 -8.90
N ARG A 53 2.97 -25.65 -8.84
CA ARG A 53 2.64 -24.86 -10.05
C ARG A 53 3.79 -24.94 -11.06
N ARG A 54 3.44 -25.12 -12.34
CA ARG A 54 4.39 -25.15 -13.47
C ARG A 54 5.36 -23.98 -13.50
N THR A 55 4.92 -22.77 -13.14
CA THR A 55 5.81 -21.59 -13.07
C THR A 55 6.91 -21.72 -12.02
N PHE A 56 6.61 -22.33 -10.87
CA PHE A 56 7.59 -22.57 -9.82
C PHE A 56 8.59 -23.64 -10.25
N VAL A 57 8.11 -24.78 -10.75
CA VAL A 57 8.96 -25.87 -11.24
C VAL A 57 9.89 -25.37 -12.36
N LYS A 58 9.37 -24.60 -13.33
CA LYS A 58 10.20 -23.96 -14.38
C LYS A 58 11.28 -23.04 -13.83
N THR A 59 10.97 -22.28 -12.77
CA THR A 59 11.95 -21.37 -12.15
C THR A 59 13.06 -22.16 -11.44
N VAL A 60 12.72 -23.25 -10.77
CA VAL A 60 13.70 -24.14 -10.13
C VAL A 60 14.55 -24.86 -11.19
N ALA A 61 13.92 -25.41 -12.23
CA ALA A 61 14.60 -26.08 -13.34
C ALA A 61 15.56 -25.15 -14.09
N TYR A 62 15.14 -23.91 -14.37
CA TYR A 62 16.02 -22.92 -14.99
C TYR A 62 17.27 -22.63 -14.15
N ARG A 63 17.10 -22.43 -12.84
CA ARG A 63 18.21 -22.18 -11.93
C ARG A 63 19.11 -23.39 -11.74
N PHE A 64 18.54 -24.59 -11.83
CA PHE A 64 19.27 -25.84 -11.74
C PHE A 64 20.16 -26.05 -12.97
N ASN A 65 19.67 -25.71 -14.17
CA ASN A 65 20.40 -25.87 -15.43
C ASN A 65 21.38 -24.72 -15.76
N HIS A 66 21.20 -23.55 -15.14
CA HIS A 66 22.03 -22.35 -15.39
C HIS A 66 22.59 -21.76 -14.10
N PRO A 67 23.44 -22.49 -13.35
CA PRO A 67 23.99 -22.00 -12.09
C PRO A 67 24.85 -20.74 -12.26
N GLU A 68 25.56 -20.61 -13.38
CA GLU A 68 26.46 -19.50 -13.72
C GLU A 68 25.76 -18.14 -13.84
N GLU A 69 24.55 -18.10 -14.39
CA GLU A 69 23.79 -16.84 -14.56
C GLU A 69 23.34 -16.21 -13.24
N PHE A 70 23.26 -17.02 -12.18
CA PHE A 70 22.81 -16.57 -10.86
C PHE A 70 23.95 -16.15 -9.93
N ILE A 71 25.20 -16.51 -10.23
CA ILE A 71 26.37 -16.15 -9.43
C ILE A 71 26.75 -14.67 -9.65
N VAL A 72 26.42 -14.07 -10.80
CA VAL A 72 26.92 -12.73 -11.19
C VAL A 72 25.96 -11.59 -10.82
N SER A 73 24.71 -11.87 -10.41
CA SER A 73 23.66 -10.85 -10.30
C SER A 73 23.16 -10.57 -8.87
N GLN A 74 23.73 -11.19 -7.83
CA GLN A 74 23.51 -10.69 -6.48
C GLN A 74 24.52 -9.59 -6.17
N PRO A 75 24.10 -8.32 -6.00
CA PRO A 75 25.01 -7.34 -5.42
C PRO A 75 25.48 -7.91 -4.10
N VAL A 76 26.79 -8.00 -3.93
CA VAL A 76 27.43 -8.36 -2.67
C VAL A 76 26.96 -7.35 -1.63
N ARG A 77 25.79 -7.59 -1.04
CA ARG A 77 25.37 -6.93 0.19
C ARG A 77 26.43 -7.38 1.17
N SER A 78 27.28 -6.44 1.56
CA SER A 78 28.40 -6.68 2.45
C SER A 78 27.94 -7.59 3.58
N VAL A 79 28.68 -8.67 3.80
CA VAL A 79 28.38 -9.69 4.81
C VAL A 79 28.22 -9.04 6.21
N GLU A 80 28.82 -7.85 6.43
CA GLU A 80 28.57 -6.96 7.56
C GLU A 80 27.09 -6.58 7.80
N SER A 81 26.33 -6.31 6.74
CA SER A 81 24.93 -5.84 6.85
C SER A 81 23.94 -6.97 7.16
N SER A 82 24.30 -8.22 6.90
CA SER A 82 23.55 -9.41 7.31
C SER A 82 23.82 -9.82 8.76
N ARG A 83 25.01 -9.55 9.31
CA ARG A 83 25.31 -9.84 10.73
C ARG A 83 24.54 -8.95 11.72
N ARG A 84 24.15 -7.73 11.33
CA ARG A 84 23.38 -6.82 12.20
C ARG A 84 21.88 -7.14 12.32
N LEU A 85 21.35 -8.09 11.53
CA LEU A 85 19.91 -8.41 11.49
C LEU A 85 19.52 -9.68 12.29
N ASN A 86 20.48 -10.36 12.90
CA ASN A 86 20.24 -11.62 13.62
C ASN A 86 20.16 -11.48 15.14
N HIS A 87 20.00 -10.26 15.68
CA HIS A 87 19.62 -10.15 17.09
C HIS A 87 18.16 -10.59 17.25
N ARG A 88 18.00 -11.78 17.83
CA ARG A 88 16.73 -12.28 18.33
C ARG A 88 16.62 -11.96 19.81
N SER A 89 15.42 -11.62 20.27
CA SER A 89 15.10 -11.53 21.69
C SER A 89 14.19 -12.68 22.03
N ASP A 90 14.44 -13.30 23.18
CA ASP A 90 13.51 -14.25 23.75
C ASP A 90 12.39 -13.49 24.45
N ILE A 91 11.15 -13.84 24.13
CA ILE A 91 9.94 -13.27 24.72
C ILE A 91 9.04 -14.37 25.24
N VAL A 92 8.30 -14.07 26.32
CA VAL A 92 7.33 -15.00 26.93
C VAL A 92 5.98 -14.87 26.22
N CYS A 93 5.43 -15.99 25.75
CA CYS A 93 4.11 -16.02 25.15
C CYS A 93 3.03 -15.64 26.17
N LYS A 94 2.19 -14.63 25.86
CA LYS A 94 1.07 -14.26 26.74
C LYS A 94 -0.05 -15.29 26.82
N GLY A 95 -0.11 -16.23 25.89
CA GLY A 95 -1.13 -17.28 25.84
C GLY A 95 -0.78 -18.50 26.69
N CYS A 96 0.38 -19.11 26.45
CA CYS A 96 0.80 -20.35 27.13
C CYS A 96 1.98 -20.20 28.10
N GLY A 97 2.63 -19.02 28.17
CA GLY A 97 3.79 -18.80 29.04
C GLY A 97 5.13 -19.34 28.50
N THR A 98 5.17 -20.00 27.35
CA THR A 98 6.44 -20.50 26.79
C THR A 98 7.31 -19.36 26.25
N THR A 99 8.61 -19.42 26.51
CA THR A 99 9.61 -18.53 25.89
C THR A 99 9.87 -18.90 24.43
N PHE A 100 9.92 -17.92 23.54
CA PHE A 100 10.21 -18.13 22.12
C PHE A 100 10.98 -16.94 21.52
N SER A 101 11.79 -17.22 20.50
CA SER A 101 12.74 -16.25 19.95
C SER A 101 12.19 -15.50 18.75
N VAL A 102 12.15 -14.16 18.82
CA VAL A 102 11.66 -13.29 17.73
C VAL A 102 12.73 -12.31 17.28
N PRO A 103 12.74 -11.89 16.00
CA PRO A 103 13.61 -10.80 15.54
C PRO A 103 13.38 -9.54 16.37
N ASN A 104 14.45 -8.84 16.78
CA ASN A 104 14.35 -7.63 17.61
C ASN A 104 13.39 -6.58 17.04
N CYS A 105 13.33 -6.43 15.71
CA CYS A 105 12.42 -5.50 15.05
C CYS A 105 10.93 -5.83 15.20
N GLN A 106 10.60 -7.04 15.69
CA GLN A 106 9.24 -7.54 15.86
C GLN A 106 8.85 -7.76 17.33
N ARG A 107 9.75 -7.44 18.29
CA ARG A 107 9.55 -7.69 19.73
C ARG A 107 8.25 -7.09 20.27
N ASP A 108 7.87 -5.89 19.83
CA ASP A 108 6.66 -5.21 20.30
C ASP A 108 5.38 -5.70 19.60
N ALA A 109 5.52 -6.21 18.37
CA ALA A 109 4.42 -6.64 17.53
C ALA A 109 3.98 -8.08 17.84
N ILE A 110 4.93 -8.98 18.10
CA ILE A 110 4.67 -10.40 18.35
C ILE A 110 4.59 -10.65 19.86
N LYS A 111 3.45 -11.17 20.32
CA LYS A 111 3.18 -11.44 21.75
C LYS A 111 2.79 -12.90 22.01
N PHE A 112 2.68 -13.70 20.96
CA PHE A 112 2.15 -15.06 20.99
C PHE A 112 3.03 -15.96 20.12
N CYS A 113 3.37 -17.16 20.60
CA CYS A 113 4.18 -18.12 19.85
C CYS A 113 3.39 -18.73 18.68
N THR A 114 2.07 -18.91 18.85
CA THR A 114 1.18 -19.44 17.82
C THR A 114 -0.09 -18.59 17.66
N ARG A 115 -0.77 -18.77 16.51
CA ARG A 115 -2.08 -18.16 16.25
C ARG A 115 -3.15 -18.65 17.23
N GLU A 116 -3.05 -19.89 17.69
CA GLU A 116 -3.94 -20.50 18.67
C GLU A 116 -3.78 -19.83 20.04
N CYS A 117 -2.54 -19.66 20.53
CA CYS A 117 -2.25 -18.94 21.77
C CYS A 117 -2.80 -17.50 21.76
N ARG A 118 -2.77 -16.84 20.59
CA ARG A 118 -3.40 -15.52 20.42
C ARG A 118 -4.92 -15.60 20.58
N ARG A 119 -5.57 -16.58 19.95
CA ARG A 119 -7.02 -16.75 19.98
C ARG A 119 -7.50 -17.03 21.40
N THR A 120 -6.92 -18.05 22.05
CA THR A 120 -7.28 -18.48 23.41
C THR A 120 -7.11 -17.35 24.42
N TYR A 121 -6.01 -16.59 24.35
CA TYR A 121 -5.80 -15.43 25.22
C TYR A 121 -6.89 -14.36 25.07
N TRP A 122 -7.26 -14.00 23.84
CA TRP A 122 -8.28 -12.97 23.62
C TRP A 122 -9.69 -13.44 23.97
N ASP A 123 -10.01 -14.72 23.77
CA ASP A 123 -11.30 -15.27 24.13
C ASP A 123 -11.45 -15.38 25.65
N ALA A 124 -10.43 -15.85 26.38
CA ALA A 124 -10.41 -15.83 27.84
C ALA A 124 -10.55 -14.40 28.39
N ARG A 125 -9.93 -13.41 27.73
CA ARG A 125 -10.06 -12.00 28.11
C ARG A 125 -11.46 -11.44 27.85
N LYS A 126 -12.14 -11.84 26.76
CA LYS A 126 -13.54 -11.44 26.52
C LYS A 126 -14.46 -11.95 27.61
N VAL A 127 -14.28 -13.21 28.03
CA VAL A 127 -15.08 -13.80 29.13
C VAL A 127 -14.85 -13.01 30.43
N LYS A 128 -13.60 -12.69 30.78
CA LYS A 128 -13.31 -11.84 31.94
C LYS A 128 -13.93 -10.44 31.85
N VAL A 129 -13.99 -9.84 30.66
CA VAL A 129 -14.62 -8.52 30.45
C VAL A 129 -16.15 -8.57 30.53
N GLN A 130 -16.76 -9.71 30.20
CA GLN A 130 -18.21 -9.90 30.31
C GLN A 130 -18.65 -10.33 31.71
N ALA A 131 -17.79 -11.04 32.46
CA ALA A 131 -18.08 -11.55 33.79
C ALA A 131 -17.94 -10.50 34.90
N VAL A 132 -17.23 -9.40 34.67
CA VAL A 132 -17.33 -8.23 35.56
C VAL A 132 -18.69 -7.59 35.24
N PRO A 133 -19.67 -7.62 36.17
CA PRO A 133 -20.89 -6.87 35.96
C PRO A 133 -20.44 -5.45 35.64
N LYS A 134 -20.89 -4.89 34.52
CA LYS A 134 -20.80 -3.43 34.34
C LYS A 134 -21.75 -2.81 35.35
N GLU A 135 -21.43 -2.95 36.62
CA GLU A 135 -21.86 -2.05 37.66
C GLU A 135 -21.47 -0.70 37.10
N ARG A 136 -22.48 0.02 36.63
CA ARG A 136 -22.31 1.28 35.93
C ARG A 136 -21.72 2.20 36.98
N VAL A 137 -20.40 2.22 37.11
CA VAL A 137 -19.67 3.23 37.86
C VAL A 137 -20.27 4.52 37.36
N ARG A 138 -21.09 5.15 38.20
CA ARG A 138 -21.87 6.33 37.83
C ARG A 138 -20.84 7.32 37.35
N LYS A 139 -20.69 7.44 36.03
CA LYS A 139 -19.67 8.28 35.44
C LYS A 139 -19.97 9.68 35.95
N LYS A 140 -19.01 10.26 36.68
CA LYS A 140 -19.15 11.61 37.21
C LYS A 140 -19.61 12.51 36.07
N THR A 141 -20.81 13.05 36.22
CA THR A 141 -21.39 13.99 35.28
C THR A 141 -20.86 15.37 35.60
N HIS A 142 -20.49 16.13 34.56
CA HIS A 142 -20.01 17.49 34.69
C HIS A 142 -21.02 18.42 34.03
N THR A 143 -21.34 19.53 34.69
CA THR A 143 -22.11 20.62 34.09
C THR A 143 -21.16 21.53 33.31
N ILE A 144 -21.51 21.82 32.05
CA ILE A 144 -20.76 22.72 31.16
C ILE A 144 -21.72 23.78 30.60
N VAL A 145 -21.18 24.95 30.25
CA VAL A 145 -21.88 25.95 29.43
C VAL A 145 -21.48 25.74 27.98
N CYS A 146 -22.43 25.43 27.10
CA CYS A 146 -22.14 25.16 25.69
C CYS A 146 -21.60 26.40 24.98
N LYS A 147 -20.39 26.32 24.38
CA LYS A 147 -19.78 27.43 23.63
C LYS A 147 -20.55 27.86 22.38
N ASN A 148 -21.49 27.05 21.88
CA ASN A 148 -22.31 27.38 20.72
C ASN A 148 -23.61 28.08 21.11
N CYS A 149 -24.40 27.48 22.01
CA CYS A 149 -25.76 27.92 22.31
C CYS A 149 -25.92 28.57 23.70
N GLY A 150 -24.87 28.61 24.53
CA GLY A 150 -24.90 29.18 25.88
C GLY A 150 -25.65 28.35 26.92
N LYS A 151 -26.35 27.28 26.53
CA LYS A 151 -27.13 26.44 27.46
C LYS A 151 -26.23 25.61 28.37
N GLN A 152 -26.66 25.45 29.63
CA GLN A 152 -26.04 24.49 30.55
C GLN A 152 -26.40 23.06 30.15
N ALA A 153 -25.42 22.17 30.12
CA ALA A 153 -25.62 20.78 29.76
C ALA A 153 -24.77 19.85 30.63
N THR A 154 -25.28 18.64 30.85
CA THR A 154 -24.60 17.63 31.65
C THR A 154 -23.87 16.64 30.73
N VAL A 155 -22.54 16.63 30.79
CA VAL A 155 -21.69 15.78 29.94
C VAL A 155 -20.89 14.77 30.75
N LEU A 156 -20.58 13.63 30.14
CA LEU A 156 -19.78 12.57 30.77
C LEU A 156 -18.27 12.88 30.82
N LYS A 157 -17.81 13.84 30.02
CA LYS A 157 -16.39 14.23 29.95
C LYS A 157 -16.29 15.76 29.95
N PRO A 158 -15.52 16.36 30.87
CA PRO A 158 -15.40 17.82 30.99
C PRO A 158 -14.67 18.47 29.80
N THR A 159 -14.00 17.67 28.96
CA THR A 159 -13.33 18.14 27.74
C THR A 159 -14.29 18.56 26.63
N ASN A 160 -15.57 18.19 26.72
CA ASN A 160 -16.57 18.62 25.75
C ASN A 160 -16.99 20.06 26.06
N ALA A 161 -16.79 20.97 25.11
CA ALA A 161 -17.22 22.36 25.25
C ALA A 161 -18.64 22.62 24.69
N PHE A 162 -19.36 21.54 24.32
CA PHE A 162 -20.63 21.60 23.59
C PHE A 162 -21.64 20.64 24.22
N CYS A 163 -22.91 21.05 24.29
CA CYS A 163 -23.99 20.26 24.87
C CYS A 163 -24.29 18.98 24.07
N ASP A 164 -24.09 19.02 22.76
CA ASP A 164 -24.30 17.91 21.85
C ASP A 164 -23.39 18.01 20.62
N GLN A 165 -23.46 16.98 19.78
CA GLN A 165 -22.69 16.91 18.54
C GLN A 165 -23.15 17.96 17.50
N HIS A 166 -24.42 18.37 17.53
CA HIS A 166 -24.98 19.35 16.60
C HIS A 166 -24.41 20.76 16.85
N CYS A 167 -24.36 21.19 18.11
CA CYS A 167 -23.75 22.43 18.57
C CYS A 167 -22.25 22.46 18.28
N TYR A 168 -21.54 21.34 18.42
CA TYR A 168 -20.14 21.25 18.00
C TYR A 168 -19.98 21.53 16.50
N PHE A 169 -20.83 20.94 15.66
CA PHE A 169 -20.74 21.16 14.21
C PHE A 169 -21.15 22.57 13.78
N GLN A 170 -22.17 23.15 14.41
CA GLN A 170 -22.57 24.53 14.16
C GLN A 170 -21.47 25.50 14.58
N PHE A 171 -20.95 25.38 15.80
CA PHE A 171 -19.82 26.19 16.25
C PHE A 171 -18.64 26.02 15.31
N LYS A 172 -18.28 24.78 14.95
CA LYS A 172 -17.20 24.52 14.00
C LYS A 172 -17.46 25.06 12.60
N ARG A 173 -18.71 25.26 12.17
CA ARG A 173 -19.04 25.92 10.90
C ARG A 173 -18.89 27.44 11.01
N ASN A 174 -19.39 28.02 12.09
CA ASN A 174 -19.38 29.46 12.34
C ASN A 174 -17.99 29.98 12.76
N SER A 175 -17.20 29.15 13.43
CA SER A 175 -15.86 29.47 13.91
C SER A 175 -14.78 29.22 12.86
N LYS A 176 -15.13 28.70 11.68
CA LYS A 176 -14.17 28.73 10.57
C LYS A 176 -14.04 30.20 10.22
N LYS A 177 -12.82 30.74 10.33
CA LYS A 177 -12.49 32.10 9.88
C LYS A 177 -12.91 32.27 8.39
N ALA A 178 -12.72 33.43 7.77
CA ALA A 178 -12.79 33.45 6.31
C ALA A 178 -11.76 32.46 5.71
N PRO A 179 -12.06 31.78 4.60
CA PRO A 179 -11.10 30.91 3.92
C PRO A 179 -9.79 31.67 3.66
N THR A 180 -8.65 31.04 3.94
CA THR A 180 -7.34 31.70 3.89
C THR A 180 -6.85 31.98 2.47
N TYR A 181 -7.34 31.22 1.48
CA TYR A 181 -6.88 31.30 0.10
C TYR A 181 -8.06 31.41 -0.87
N THR A 182 -7.94 32.29 -1.86
CA THR A 182 -8.87 32.38 -3.00
C THR A 182 -8.26 31.61 -4.18
N HIS A 183 -9.06 30.78 -4.85
CA HIS A 183 -8.65 29.98 -5.99
C HIS A 183 -9.68 30.10 -7.12
N VAL A 184 -9.22 29.92 -8.36
CA VAL A 184 -10.10 29.75 -9.53
C VAL A 184 -10.31 28.25 -9.77
N CYS A 185 -11.57 27.81 -9.83
CA CYS A 185 -11.88 26.40 -10.08
C CYS A 185 -11.49 26.01 -11.50
N ARG A 186 -10.60 25.03 -11.67
CA ARG A 186 -10.17 24.57 -13.01
C ARG A 186 -11.29 23.99 -13.89
N HIS A 187 -12.42 23.62 -13.29
CA HIS A 187 -13.56 23.07 -14.04
C HIS A 187 -14.52 24.15 -14.53
N CYS A 188 -15.04 24.97 -13.62
CA CYS A 188 -16.11 25.94 -13.92
C CYS A 188 -15.61 27.38 -13.96
N ASN A 189 -14.31 27.62 -13.78
CA ASN A 189 -13.66 28.94 -13.73
C ASN A 189 -14.19 29.93 -12.68
N ASN A 190 -15.07 29.50 -11.78
CA ASN A 190 -15.54 30.34 -10.67
C ASN A 190 -14.49 30.46 -9.58
N GLU A 191 -14.37 31.65 -8.99
CA GLU A 191 -13.58 31.89 -7.79
C GLU A 191 -14.21 31.24 -6.56
N PHE A 192 -13.39 30.64 -5.70
CA PHE A 192 -13.84 30.04 -4.45
C PHE A 192 -12.78 30.15 -3.36
N GLY A 193 -13.23 30.26 -2.12
CA GLY A 193 -12.36 30.24 -0.94
C GLY A 193 -12.00 28.83 -0.49
N SER A 194 -10.75 28.60 -0.10
CA SER A 194 -10.29 27.38 0.54
C SER A 194 -9.35 27.60 1.73
N TRP A 195 -9.29 26.58 2.57
CA TRP A 195 -8.33 26.42 3.67
C TRP A 195 -7.05 25.71 3.25
N VAL A 196 -7.10 25.06 2.09
CA VAL A 196 -6.02 24.20 1.60
C VAL A 196 -5.34 24.92 0.44
N LYS A 197 -4.07 25.28 0.62
CA LYS A 197 -3.26 26.07 -0.33
C LYS A 197 -3.29 25.55 -1.78
N ASN A 198 -3.47 24.25 -1.98
CA ASN A 198 -3.37 23.60 -3.28
C ASN A 198 -4.72 23.02 -3.76
N ARG A 199 -5.86 23.57 -3.33
CA ARG A 199 -7.17 23.09 -3.80
C ARG A 199 -7.46 23.63 -5.20
N VAL A 200 -7.68 22.72 -6.14
CA VAL A 200 -7.88 23.04 -7.56
C VAL A 200 -9.35 23.18 -7.95
N TYR A 201 -10.27 22.60 -7.17
CA TYR A 201 -11.69 22.53 -7.51
C TYR A 201 -12.57 23.07 -6.38
N CYS A 202 -13.57 23.87 -6.73
CA CYS A 202 -14.51 24.47 -5.78
C CYS A 202 -15.33 23.41 -5.04
N SER A 203 -15.74 22.35 -5.74
CA SER A 203 -16.58 21.28 -5.20
C SER A 203 -16.06 19.88 -5.56
N ALA A 204 -16.55 18.87 -4.84
CA ALA A 204 -16.32 17.47 -5.22
C ALA A 204 -16.91 17.16 -6.60
N LYS A 205 -18.05 17.78 -6.96
CA LYS A 205 -18.69 17.68 -8.27
C LYS A 205 -17.77 18.20 -9.38
N CYS A 206 -17.27 19.43 -9.27
CA CYS A 206 -16.32 19.98 -10.25
C CYS A 206 -15.01 19.19 -10.33
N ARG A 207 -14.51 18.68 -9.20
CA ARG A 207 -13.34 17.79 -9.20
C ARG A 207 -13.64 16.56 -10.04
N LEU A 208 -14.76 15.90 -9.72
CA LEU A 208 -15.21 14.72 -10.45
C LEU A 208 -15.31 15.08 -11.92
N GLU A 209 -16.17 16.01 -12.32
CA GLU A 209 -16.43 16.38 -13.73
C GLU A 209 -15.15 16.70 -14.51
N HIS A 210 -14.19 17.40 -13.89
CA HIS A 210 -12.89 17.63 -14.51
C HIS A 210 -12.03 16.36 -14.64
N THR A 211 -12.00 15.49 -13.62
CA THR A 211 -11.37 14.15 -13.74
C THR A 211 -12.13 13.19 -14.66
N TRP A 212 -13.38 13.50 -15.05
CA TRP A 212 -14.17 12.73 -16.02
C TRP A 212 -13.86 13.09 -17.48
N LYS A 213 -12.82 13.91 -17.76
CA LYS A 213 -12.27 13.97 -19.11
C LYS A 213 -11.75 12.58 -19.52
N PRO A 214 -12.00 12.13 -20.76
CA PRO A 214 -11.64 10.80 -21.21
C PRO A 214 -10.14 10.55 -21.05
N ALA A 215 -9.78 9.32 -20.64
CA ALA A 215 -8.39 8.96 -20.35
C ALA A 215 -7.51 8.96 -21.61
N PHE A 216 -8.13 8.88 -22.80
CA PHE A 216 -7.48 8.84 -24.10
C PHE A 216 -8.32 9.59 -25.15
N GLU A 217 -7.67 10.16 -26.14
CA GLU A 217 -8.29 10.78 -27.31
C GLU A 217 -9.17 9.74 -28.04
N GLY A 218 -10.48 9.99 -28.13
CA GLY A 218 -11.47 9.08 -28.74
C GLY A 218 -12.43 8.34 -27.79
N GLN A 219 -12.24 8.41 -26.47
CA GLN A 219 -13.24 7.87 -25.51
C GLN A 219 -14.34 8.93 -25.27
N LEU A 220 -15.61 8.66 -25.59
CA LEU A 220 -16.66 9.68 -25.50
C LEU A 220 -17.19 9.87 -24.06
N SER A 221 -17.07 8.86 -23.19
CA SER A 221 -17.32 8.98 -21.75
C SER A 221 -16.65 7.86 -20.94
N ARG A 222 -16.58 7.99 -19.61
CA ARG A 222 -16.10 6.91 -18.73
C ARG A 222 -17.13 5.77 -18.55
N ASP A 223 -18.41 6.01 -18.88
CA ASP A 223 -19.45 4.97 -18.90
C ASP A 223 -19.37 4.12 -20.17
N GLN A 224 -18.79 4.68 -21.24
CA GLN A 224 -18.31 3.85 -22.33
C GLN A 224 -17.16 2.98 -21.81
N LYS A 225 -17.45 1.69 -21.69
CA LYS A 225 -16.47 0.64 -21.46
C LYS A 225 -15.33 0.85 -22.47
N PRO A 226 -14.08 1.09 -22.03
CA PRO A 226 -13.00 1.27 -22.96
C PRO A 226 -12.88 0.06 -23.87
N ILE A 227 -12.48 0.34 -25.10
CA ILE A 227 -12.29 -0.64 -26.14
C ILE A 227 -10.89 -1.22 -25.98
N CYS A 228 -10.80 -2.55 -25.84
CA CYS A 228 -9.52 -3.24 -25.75
C CYS A 228 -8.70 -2.96 -27.01
N ARG A 229 -7.48 -2.45 -26.87
CA ARG A 229 -6.64 -2.10 -28.02
C ARG A 229 -6.25 -3.31 -28.90
N ASN A 230 -6.33 -4.53 -28.35
CA ASN A 230 -6.02 -5.75 -29.08
C ASN A 230 -7.24 -6.37 -29.77
N CYS A 231 -8.33 -6.61 -29.05
CA CYS A 231 -9.50 -7.31 -29.59
C CYS A 231 -10.68 -6.39 -29.94
N HIS A 232 -10.56 -5.08 -29.70
CA HIS A 232 -11.58 -4.07 -29.90
C HIS A 232 -12.92 -4.32 -29.18
N GLN A 233 -12.92 -5.18 -28.15
CA GLN A 233 -14.10 -5.41 -27.33
C GLN A 233 -14.16 -4.45 -26.13
N PRO A 234 -15.36 -3.95 -25.77
CA PRO A 234 -15.55 -3.14 -24.57
C PRO A 234 -15.29 -3.98 -23.31
N PHE A 235 -14.55 -3.46 -22.33
CA PHE A 235 -14.26 -4.18 -21.09
C PHE A 235 -14.40 -3.33 -19.82
N LYS A 236 -14.57 -3.99 -18.67
CA LYS A 236 -14.67 -3.34 -17.37
C LYS A 236 -13.26 -3.04 -16.84
N VAL A 237 -12.99 -1.76 -16.58
CA VAL A 237 -11.71 -1.30 -16.08
C VAL A 237 -11.57 -1.64 -14.59
N GLY A 238 -10.60 -2.48 -14.23
CA GLY A 238 -10.21 -2.67 -12.83
C GLY A 238 -9.36 -1.52 -12.29
N ASN A 239 -8.53 -0.90 -13.14
CA ASN A 239 -7.70 0.27 -12.84
C ASN A 239 -7.57 1.12 -14.11
N ASN A 240 -7.63 2.45 -13.99
CA ASN A 240 -7.61 3.44 -15.09
C ASN A 240 -6.40 3.34 -16.03
N GLN A 241 -5.42 2.47 -15.75
CA GLN A 241 -4.22 2.23 -16.55
C GLN A 241 -4.33 1.01 -17.48
N ASN A 242 -5.37 0.18 -17.35
CA ASN A 242 -5.50 -1.02 -18.18
C ASN A 242 -6.06 -0.64 -19.55
N ILE A 243 -5.25 -0.81 -20.59
CA ILE A 243 -5.60 -0.57 -22.01
C ILE A 243 -6.16 -1.86 -22.67
N TYR A 244 -6.09 -3.00 -21.96
CA TYR A 244 -6.44 -4.32 -22.47
C TYR A 244 -7.45 -5.01 -21.56
N CYS A 245 -8.38 -5.77 -22.15
CA CYS A 245 -9.43 -6.49 -21.41
C CYS A 245 -8.91 -7.67 -20.59
N SER A 246 -7.73 -8.20 -20.94
CA SER A 246 -7.13 -9.36 -20.29
C SER A 246 -5.61 -9.36 -20.47
N TRP A 247 -4.94 -10.15 -19.64
CA TRP A 247 -3.49 -10.40 -19.78
C TRP A 247 -3.15 -11.08 -21.11
N ALA A 248 -4.06 -11.91 -21.64
CA ALA A 248 -3.90 -12.54 -22.95
C ALA A 248 -3.90 -11.50 -24.07
N CYS A 249 -4.85 -10.56 -24.06
CA CYS A 249 -4.88 -9.44 -25.00
C CYS A 249 -3.67 -8.51 -24.85
N PHE A 250 -3.20 -8.29 -23.64
CA PHE A 250 -1.94 -7.58 -23.42
C PHE A 250 -0.77 -8.29 -24.09
N LYS A 251 -0.61 -9.61 -23.91
CA LYS A 251 0.52 -10.35 -24.51
C LYS A 251 0.46 -10.45 -26.04
N ALA A 252 -0.74 -10.64 -26.59
CA ALA A 252 -0.96 -10.80 -28.03
C ALA A 252 -0.79 -9.49 -28.79
N TYR A 253 -1.01 -8.35 -28.12
CA TYR A 253 -0.80 -7.06 -28.77
C TYR A 253 0.68 -6.87 -29.09
N PRO A 254 1.04 -6.56 -30.34
CA PRO A 254 2.41 -6.22 -30.71
C PRO A 254 2.71 -4.87 -30.09
N HIS A 255 3.16 -4.88 -28.83
CA HIS A 255 3.76 -3.70 -28.24
C HIS A 255 4.92 -3.37 -29.15
N LYS A 256 4.84 -2.24 -29.85
CA LYS A 256 6.04 -1.57 -30.31
C LYS A 256 6.85 -1.42 -29.02
N THR A 257 7.81 -2.30 -28.80
CA THR A 257 8.87 -2.04 -27.85
C THR A 257 9.46 -0.77 -28.41
N THR A 258 9.01 0.38 -27.90
CA THR A 258 9.76 1.60 -28.01
C THR A 258 11.06 1.18 -27.37
N LYS A 259 12.04 0.80 -28.22
CA LYS A 259 13.39 0.48 -27.79
C LYS A 259 13.69 1.61 -26.85
N ARG A 260 13.75 1.33 -25.54
CA ARG A 260 13.87 2.38 -24.54
C ARG A 260 15.05 3.17 -25.04
N LYS A 261 14.81 4.39 -25.54
CA LYS A 261 15.90 5.22 -26.05
C LYS A 261 16.87 5.21 -24.89
N VAL A 262 18.05 4.62 -25.09
CA VAL A 262 19.03 4.49 -24.01
C VAL A 262 19.28 5.92 -23.60
N ILE A 263 18.68 6.29 -22.46
CA ILE A 263 18.69 7.68 -22.06
C ILE A 263 20.11 7.89 -21.55
N ARG A 264 20.97 8.41 -22.44
CA ARG A 264 22.37 8.63 -22.14
C ARG A 264 22.43 9.57 -20.95
N SER A 265 23.07 9.13 -19.88
CA SER A 265 23.41 10.01 -18.76
C SER A 265 24.31 11.13 -19.28
N ARG A 266 24.08 12.35 -18.84
CA ARG A 266 25.01 13.47 -19.08
C ARG A 266 25.89 13.69 -17.87
N GLU A 267 27.11 14.15 -18.08
CA GLU A 267 28.00 14.54 -16.99
C GLU A 267 27.72 15.99 -16.59
N MET A 268 27.65 16.24 -15.28
CA MET A 268 27.43 17.56 -14.69
C MET A 268 28.45 17.80 -13.57
N ALA A 269 28.92 19.03 -13.41
CA ALA A 269 29.76 19.41 -12.28
C ALA A 269 28.93 19.68 -11.02
N CYS A 270 29.35 19.16 -9.88
CA CYS A 270 28.70 19.44 -8.61
C CYS A 270 28.96 20.89 -8.17
N VAL A 271 27.91 21.65 -7.90
CA VAL A 271 28.03 23.08 -7.49
C VAL A 271 28.69 23.30 -6.12
N VAL A 272 29.06 22.24 -5.38
CA VAL A 272 29.64 22.33 -4.03
C VAL A 272 31.09 21.89 -4.00
N CYS A 273 31.44 20.84 -4.75
CA CYS A 273 32.78 20.27 -4.73
C CYS A 273 33.43 20.19 -6.12
N ALA A 274 32.79 20.76 -7.15
CA ALA A 274 33.20 20.75 -8.56
C ALA A 274 33.34 19.35 -9.22
N LYS A 275 33.27 18.25 -8.47
CA LYS A 275 33.37 16.89 -9.02
C LYS A 275 32.30 16.63 -10.08
N THR A 276 32.71 16.08 -11.21
CA THR A 276 31.81 15.63 -12.28
C THR A 276 31.06 14.37 -11.83
N PHE A 277 29.77 14.28 -12.18
CA PHE A 277 28.93 13.13 -11.89
C PHE A 277 27.87 12.94 -12.98
N ARG A 278 27.43 11.69 -13.17
CA ARG A 278 26.43 11.33 -14.19
C ARG A 278 25.02 11.56 -13.68
N VAL A 279 24.21 12.25 -14.48
CA VAL A 279 22.81 12.55 -14.21
C VAL A 279 21.94 11.95 -15.32
N PHE A 280 20.95 11.15 -14.91
CA PHE A 280 19.89 10.70 -15.81
C PHE A 280 18.90 11.86 -16.04
N PRO A 281 18.35 12.04 -17.25
CA PRO A 281 17.37 13.09 -17.56
C PRO A 281 16.14 13.17 -16.63
N SER A 282 15.73 12.06 -16.01
CA SER A 282 14.68 12.08 -14.96
C SER A 282 15.08 12.88 -13.71
N HIS A 283 16.35 13.24 -13.57
CA HIS A 283 16.96 13.96 -12.45
C HIS A 283 17.64 15.27 -12.88
N ASP A 284 17.17 15.91 -13.96
CA ASP A 284 17.76 17.15 -14.48
C ASP A 284 17.82 18.31 -13.46
N GLY A 285 17.02 18.25 -12.38
CA GLY A 285 17.10 19.19 -11.27
C GLY A 285 18.26 18.95 -10.28
N ARG A 286 19.01 17.85 -10.39
CA ARG A 286 20.05 17.48 -9.42
C ARG A 286 21.34 18.26 -9.69
N LYS A 287 21.66 19.20 -8.78
CA LYS A 287 22.89 20.03 -8.85
C LYS A 287 24.08 19.50 -8.02
N THR A 288 23.88 18.41 -7.29
CA THR A 288 24.87 17.89 -6.32
C THR A 288 25.19 16.42 -6.55
N CYS A 289 26.48 16.08 -6.49
CA CYS A 289 26.96 14.72 -6.71
C CYS A 289 26.54 13.77 -5.57
N SER A 290 26.37 14.28 -4.35
CA SER A 290 26.09 13.49 -3.15
C SER A 290 25.12 14.19 -2.20
N MET A 291 24.53 13.40 -1.30
CA MET A 291 23.68 13.92 -0.21
C MET A 291 24.45 14.87 0.72
N ALA A 292 25.74 14.63 0.93
CA ALA A 292 26.60 15.52 1.70
C ALA A 292 26.69 16.92 1.07
N CYS A 293 26.88 16.99 -0.26
CA CYS A 293 26.88 18.26 -0.99
C CYS A 293 25.49 18.92 -0.97
N TYR A 294 24.41 18.15 -1.15
CA TYR A 294 23.04 18.66 -1.02
C TYR A 294 22.80 19.31 0.34
N ASN A 295 23.22 18.67 1.43
CA ASN A 295 23.07 19.18 2.78
C ASN A 295 23.89 20.45 3.03
N LYS A 296 25.09 20.58 2.43
CA LYS A 296 25.87 21.82 2.49
C LYS A 296 25.11 23.02 1.89
N ILE A 297 24.53 22.86 0.70
CA ILE A 297 23.69 23.91 0.07
C ILE A 297 22.46 24.20 0.93
N ARG A 298 21.80 23.16 1.43
CA ARG A 298 20.60 23.33 2.25
C ARG A 298 20.91 24.12 3.51
N ARG A 299 22.03 23.84 4.18
CA ARG A 299 22.49 24.58 5.36
C ARG A 299 22.84 26.03 5.01
N SER A 300 23.52 26.29 3.90
CA SER A 300 23.87 27.67 3.51
C SER A 300 22.65 28.55 3.21
N ARG A 301 21.54 27.97 2.70
CA ARG A 301 20.27 28.69 2.52
C ARG A 301 19.55 29.05 3.82
N HIS A 302 19.87 28.36 4.91
CA HIS A 302 19.28 28.58 6.23
C HIS A 302 20.29 29.20 7.21
N ALA A 303 21.51 29.51 6.77
CA ALA A 303 22.44 30.27 7.58
C ALA A 303 21.89 31.69 7.73
N PRO A 304 21.83 32.24 8.95
CA PRO A 304 21.49 33.65 9.12
C PRO A 304 22.47 34.49 8.30
N PRO A 305 22.01 35.61 7.69
CA PRO A 305 22.91 36.49 6.96
C PRO A 305 24.05 36.89 7.90
N LEU A 306 25.29 36.75 7.43
CA LEU A 306 26.46 37.24 8.17
C LEU A 306 26.19 38.72 8.47
N GLN A 307 26.16 39.08 9.75
CA GLN A 307 26.05 40.47 10.15
C GLN A 307 27.22 41.19 9.48
N ALA A 308 26.92 42.28 8.77
CA ALA A 308 27.94 43.10 8.16
C ALA A 308 28.96 43.47 9.24
N PRO A 309 30.28 43.43 8.93
CA PRO A 309 31.30 43.83 9.89
C PRO A 309 30.92 45.22 10.40
N GLN A 310 30.67 45.34 11.70
CA GLN A 310 30.46 46.65 12.30
C GLN A 310 31.77 47.42 12.08
N ALA A 311 31.69 48.54 11.37
CA ALA A 311 32.83 49.41 11.18
C ALA A 311 33.35 49.78 12.57
N SER A 312 34.56 49.33 12.88
CA SER A 312 35.24 49.68 14.12
C SER A 312 35.42 51.21 14.14
N PRO A 313 35.10 51.88 15.25
CA PRO A 313 35.22 53.33 15.39
C PRO A 313 36.66 53.82 15.31
#